data_AF-A0AAW0UQ85-F1
#
_entry.id   AF-A0AAW0UQ85-F1
#
_cell.length_a   1.000
_cell.length_b   1.000
_cell.length_c   1.000
_cell.angle_alpha   90.00
_cell.angle_beta   90.00
_cell.angle_gamma   90.00
#
_symmetry.space_group_name_H-M   'P 1'
#
loop_
_entity.id
_entity.type
_entity.pdbx_description
1 polymer ?
#
loop_
_entity_poly.entity_id
_entity_poly.type
_entity_poly.pdbx_seq_one_letter_code
_entity_poly.pdbx_strand_id
1 'polypeptide(L)'
;MDLGECPKVHDLALRADYEQATKTKDYYYDIDAMEHLQSFITDCDRRTESAKKRLAETQEELSAEVAAKANKVHDLAEQIGKKLARAESLGADGMVEESMKLMEEVEDLRKRKASAEQEYRNSMPASSYQQQKLRVCEVCSAYLGIHDNDRRLADHFGGKLHLGFIKIREKLDELKKTVESRREKRREERELERNARFGEIADYDVTR
;
A
#
# COMPACT_ATOMS: atom_id res chain seq x y z
N MET A 1 4.67 1.26 11.72
CA MET A 1 5.72 0.41 11.14
C MET A 1 6.92 1.32 10.95
N ASP A 2 7.84 1.30 11.90
CA ASP A 2 9.03 2.14 11.87
C ASP A 2 10.19 1.30 11.33
N LEU A 3 10.83 1.79 10.27
CA LEU A 3 12.02 1.17 9.67
C LEU A 3 13.31 1.75 10.26
N GLY A 4 13.20 2.76 11.14
CA GLY A 4 14.32 3.52 11.66
C GLY A 4 14.91 4.46 10.61
N GLU A 5 16.08 5.02 10.94
CA GLU A 5 16.86 5.81 10.00
C GLU A 5 17.37 4.93 8.85
N CYS A 6 17.26 5.43 7.63
CA CYS A 6 17.75 4.68 6.48
C CYS A 6 19.28 4.59 6.54
N PRO A 7 19.89 3.42 6.34
CA PRO A 7 21.35 3.26 6.33
C PRO A 7 22.02 3.88 5.09
N LYS A 8 21.24 4.32 4.09
CA LYS A 8 21.74 4.94 2.85
C LYS A 8 21.60 6.46 2.91
N VAL A 9 22.47 7.16 2.18
CA VAL A 9 22.43 8.62 2.03
C VAL A 9 21.38 8.99 0.99
N HIS A 10 20.48 9.90 1.36
CA HIS A 10 19.41 10.42 0.49
C HIS A 10 19.58 11.93 0.26
N ASP A 11 20.60 12.28 -0.52
CA ASP A 11 20.87 13.67 -0.92
C ASP A 11 20.18 13.99 -2.26
N LEU A 12 19.56 15.16 -2.34
CA LEU A 12 18.95 15.67 -3.58
C LEU A 12 19.99 15.94 -4.67
N ALA A 13 21.24 16.26 -4.30
CA ALA A 13 22.33 16.42 -5.26
C ALA A 13 22.62 15.10 -6.00
N LEU A 14 22.71 13.99 -5.26
CA LEU A 14 22.96 12.65 -5.84
C LEU A 14 21.83 12.22 -6.80
N ARG A 15 20.60 12.68 -6.57
CA ARG A 15 19.49 12.44 -7.49
C ARG A 15 19.69 13.16 -8.82
N ALA A 16 20.13 14.42 -8.80
CA ALA A 16 20.39 15.18 -10.02
C ALA A 16 21.55 14.56 -10.83
N ASP A 17 22.59 14.11 -10.15
CA ASP A 17 23.73 13.40 -10.78
C ASP A 17 23.27 12.09 -11.42
N TYR A 18 22.43 11.31 -10.74
CA TYR A 18 21.84 10.10 -11.29
C TYR A 18 20.99 10.38 -12.55
N GLU A 19 20.11 11.39 -12.50
CA GLU A 19 19.26 11.76 -13.64
C GLU A 19 20.08 12.20 -14.88
N GLN A 20 21.28 12.74 -14.69
CA GLN A 20 22.23 13.02 -15.78
C GLN A 20 22.94 11.75 -16.27
N ALA A 21 23.44 10.93 -15.36
CA ALA A 21 24.17 9.71 -15.67
C ALA A 21 23.30 8.66 -16.40
N THR A 22 22.01 8.56 -16.07
CA THR A 22 21.08 7.63 -16.75
C THR A 22 20.92 7.94 -18.24
N LYS A 23 21.25 9.16 -18.70
CA LYS A 23 21.19 9.51 -20.14
C LYS A 23 22.31 8.85 -20.94
N THR A 24 23.45 8.54 -20.31
CA THR A 24 24.62 7.95 -20.97
C THR A 24 24.69 6.44 -20.78
N LYS A 25 24.32 5.95 -19.59
CA LYS A 25 24.35 4.52 -19.28
C LYS A 25 23.18 4.14 -18.39
N ASP A 26 22.62 2.97 -18.64
CA ASP A 26 21.63 2.36 -17.76
C ASP A 26 22.31 1.63 -16.60
N TYR A 27 21.90 1.95 -15.37
CA TYR A 27 22.44 1.37 -14.13
C TYR A 27 21.54 0.29 -13.53
N TYR A 28 20.33 0.09 -14.08
CA TYR A 28 19.39 -0.95 -13.64
C TYR A 28 18.96 -0.87 -12.17
N TYR A 29 19.05 0.31 -11.53
CA TYR A 29 18.61 0.49 -10.13
C TYR A 29 17.12 0.27 -9.92
N ASP A 30 16.33 0.29 -10.98
CA ASP A 30 14.90 -0.04 -10.94
C ASP A 30 14.66 -1.52 -10.61
N ILE A 31 15.57 -2.43 -11.00
CA ILE A 31 15.53 -3.85 -10.62
C ILE A 31 15.76 -3.99 -9.12
N ASP A 32 16.83 -3.35 -8.60
CA ASP A 32 17.17 -3.40 -7.18
C ASP A 32 16.07 -2.73 -6.33
N ALA A 33 15.48 -1.64 -6.83
CA ALA A 33 14.35 -0.97 -6.20
C ALA A 33 13.11 -1.89 -6.14
N MET A 34 12.79 -2.59 -7.23
CA MET A 34 11.69 -3.56 -7.27
C MET A 34 11.89 -4.66 -6.21
N GLU A 35 13.08 -5.25 -6.14
CA GLU A 35 13.40 -6.31 -5.16
C GLU A 35 13.24 -5.82 -3.71
N HIS A 36 13.71 -4.60 -3.43
CA HIS A 36 13.55 -3.98 -2.11
C HIS A 36 12.07 -3.72 -1.77
N LEU A 37 11.30 -3.15 -2.70
CA LEU A 37 9.86 -2.92 -2.50
C LEU A 37 9.09 -4.22 -2.35
N GLN A 38 9.44 -5.26 -3.11
CA GLN A 38 8.81 -6.57 -3.02
C GLN A 38 9.05 -7.20 -1.64
N SER A 39 10.30 -7.17 -1.15
CA SER A 39 10.61 -7.66 0.20
C SER A 39 9.81 -6.92 1.26
N PHE A 40 9.76 -5.58 1.16
CA PHE A 40 9.02 -4.75 2.09
C PHE A 40 7.52 -5.06 2.11
N ILE A 41 6.88 -5.18 0.93
CA ILE A 41 5.45 -5.52 0.84
C ILE A 41 5.18 -6.93 1.37
N THR A 42 6.00 -7.92 1.04
CA THR A 42 5.85 -9.28 1.56
C THR A 42 5.90 -9.31 3.09
N ASP A 43 6.80 -8.56 3.70
CA ASP A 43 6.89 -8.46 5.16
C ASP A 43 5.65 -7.77 5.77
N CYS A 44 5.10 -6.76 5.11
CA CYS A 44 3.89 -6.08 5.54
C CYS A 44 2.67 -7.00 5.46
N ASP A 45 2.50 -7.72 4.35
CA ASP A 45 1.38 -8.63 4.16
C ASP A 45 1.45 -9.79 5.17
N ARG A 46 2.64 -10.32 5.45
CA ARG A 46 2.84 -11.32 6.52
C ARG A 46 2.42 -10.78 7.90
N ARG A 47 2.73 -9.51 8.21
CA ARG A 47 2.31 -8.87 9.46
C ARG A 47 0.80 -8.65 9.51
N THR A 48 0.19 -8.26 8.38
CA THR A 48 -1.27 -8.12 8.25
C THR A 48 -1.97 -9.44 8.56
N GLU A 49 -1.53 -10.54 7.95
CA GLU A 49 -2.14 -11.86 8.18
C GLU A 49 -1.93 -12.33 9.63
N SER A 50 -0.76 -12.09 10.20
CA SER A 50 -0.49 -12.37 11.62
C SER A 50 -1.36 -11.53 12.57
N ALA A 51 -1.68 -10.28 12.20
CA ALA A 51 -2.58 -9.43 12.96
C ALA A 51 -4.04 -9.87 12.84
N LYS A 52 -4.48 -10.27 11.64
CA LYS A 52 -5.81 -10.85 11.40
C LYS A 52 -6.02 -12.12 12.20
N LYS A 53 -5.04 -13.05 12.18
CA LYS A 53 -5.10 -14.29 12.96
C LYS A 53 -5.24 -14.01 14.47
N ARG A 54 -4.43 -13.11 15.02
CA ARG A 54 -4.53 -12.71 16.44
C ARG A 54 -5.88 -12.12 16.80
N LEU A 55 -6.50 -11.32 15.91
CA LEU A 55 -7.84 -10.81 16.15
C LEU A 55 -8.89 -11.92 16.12
N ALA A 56 -8.80 -12.85 15.17
CA ALA A 56 -9.73 -13.97 15.08
C ALA A 56 -9.71 -14.81 16.36
N GLU A 57 -8.53 -15.11 16.91
CA GLU A 57 -8.37 -15.83 18.17
C GLU A 57 -8.93 -15.05 19.38
N THR A 58 -8.83 -13.72 19.38
CA THR A 58 -9.32 -12.88 20.50
C THR A 58 -10.82 -12.60 20.40
N GLN A 59 -11.41 -12.68 19.21
CA GLN A 59 -12.81 -12.35 18.93
C GLN A 59 -13.68 -13.58 18.62
N GLU A 60 -13.20 -14.78 18.96
CA GLU A 60 -13.75 -16.10 18.59
C GLU A 60 -15.20 -16.35 19.09
N GLU A 61 -15.74 -15.51 19.97
CA GLU A 61 -17.11 -15.60 20.50
C GLU A 61 -18.22 -15.16 19.51
N LEU A 62 -17.86 -14.62 18.35
CA LEU A 62 -18.85 -14.17 17.35
C LEU A 62 -19.33 -15.33 16.48
N SER A 63 -20.65 -15.54 16.40
CA SER A 63 -21.20 -16.44 15.39
C SER A 63 -20.88 -15.95 13.98
N ALA A 64 -20.81 -16.86 13.01
CA ALA A 64 -20.51 -16.52 11.61
C ALA A 64 -21.49 -15.46 11.04
N GLU A 65 -22.75 -15.51 11.47
CA GLU A 65 -23.77 -14.54 11.06
C GLU A 65 -23.47 -13.13 11.60
N VAL A 66 -23.07 -13.02 12.87
CA VAL A 66 -22.74 -11.73 13.48
C VAL A 66 -21.44 -11.19 12.89
N ALA A 67 -20.46 -12.04 12.61
CA ALA A 67 -19.23 -11.66 11.93
C ALA A 67 -19.51 -11.07 10.53
N ALA A 68 -20.44 -11.67 9.77
CA ALA A 68 -20.85 -11.14 8.48
C ALA A 68 -21.50 -9.74 8.60
N LYS A 69 -22.35 -9.52 9.61
CA LYS A 69 -22.94 -8.20 9.89
C LYS A 69 -21.89 -7.17 10.29
N ALA A 70 -20.91 -7.55 11.11
CA ALA A 70 -19.79 -6.68 11.49
C ALA A 70 -18.96 -6.28 10.26
N ASN A 71 -18.63 -7.24 9.39
CA ASN A 71 -17.89 -6.99 8.15
C ASN A 71 -18.63 -5.99 7.24
N LYS A 72 -19.96 -6.14 7.09
CA LYS A 72 -20.79 -5.19 6.33
C LYS A 72 -20.68 -3.76 6.86
N VAL A 73 -20.64 -3.57 8.19
CA VAL A 73 -20.44 -2.23 8.79
C VAL A 73 -19.05 -1.71 8.49
N HIS A 74 -18.02 -2.53 8.66
CA HIS A 74 -16.64 -2.15 8.35
C HIS A 74 -16.44 -1.76 6.89
N ASP A 75 -17.05 -2.48 5.96
CA ASP A 75 -16.93 -2.20 4.52
C ASP A 75 -17.60 -0.88 4.14
N LEU A 76 -18.73 -0.54 4.77
CA LEU A 76 -19.37 0.76 4.62
C LEU A 76 -18.53 1.88 5.23
N ALA A 77 -17.95 1.65 6.42
CA ALA A 77 -17.06 2.60 7.08
C ALA A 77 -15.79 2.87 6.25
N GLU A 78 -15.21 1.84 5.65
CA GLU A 78 -14.07 1.94 4.74
C GLU A 78 -14.41 2.78 3.50
N GLN A 79 -15.57 2.54 2.87
CA GLN A 79 -16.02 3.33 1.72
C GLN A 79 -16.23 4.81 2.08
N ILE A 80 -16.85 5.08 3.23
CA ILE A 80 -17.02 6.44 3.74
C ILE A 80 -15.67 7.12 3.93
N GLY A 81 -14.74 6.47 4.64
CA GLY A 81 -13.42 7.02 4.90
C GLY A 81 -12.61 7.32 3.63
N LYS A 82 -12.64 6.42 2.65
CA LYS A 82 -12.01 6.63 1.33
C LYS A 82 -12.62 7.80 0.58
N LYS A 83 -13.95 7.91 0.54
CA LYS A 83 -14.63 9.02 -0.14
C LYS A 83 -14.42 10.35 0.55
N LEU A 84 -14.41 10.38 1.89
CA LEU A 84 -14.10 11.59 2.66
C LEU A 84 -12.67 12.07 2.39
N ALA A 85 -11.68 11.18 2.44
CA ALA A 85 -10.30 11.54 2.13
C ALA A 85 -10.16 12.09 0.69
N ARG A 86 -10.90 11.52 -0.27
CA ARG A 86 -10.93 12.02 -1.65
C ARG A 86 -11.64 13.37 -1.78
N ALA A 87 -12.76 13.56 -1.08
CA ALA A 87 -13.51 14.81 -1.08
C ALA A 87 -12.68 15.96 -0.48
N GLU A 88 -11.92 15.69 0.58
CA GLU A 88 -10.96 16.64 1.18
C GLU A 88 -9.87 17.03 0.19
N SER A 89 -9.27 16.06 -0.52
CA SER A 89 -8.26 16.33 -1.55
C SER A 89 -8.82 17.21 -2.68
N LEU A 90 -9.98 16.85 -3.24
CA LEU A 90 -10.62 17.64 -4.30
C LEU A 90 -11.00 19.04 -3.82
N GLY A 91 -11.41 19.19 -2.56
CA GLY A 91 -11.67 20.48 -1.95
C GLY A 91 -10.40 21.34 -1.85
N ALA A 92 -9.27 20.73 -1.48
CA ALA A 92 -7.97 21.41 -1.44
C ALA A 92 -7.48 21.83 -2.85
N ASP A 93 -7.79 21.02 -3.86
CA ASP A 93 -7.47 21.29 -5.27
C ASP A 93 -8.42 22.31 -5.93
N GLY A 94 -9.44 22.79 -5.20
CA GLY A 94 -10.42 23.77 -5.69
C GLY A 94 -11.56 23.18 -6.54
N MET A 95 -11.65 21.86 -6.65
CA MET A 95 -12.70 21.14 -7.40
C MET A 95 -13.97 20.98 -6.53
N VAL A 96 -14.61 22.11 -6.22
CA VAL A 96 -15.71 22.19 -5.25
C VAL A 96 -16.93 21.38 -5.67
N GLU A 97 -17.34 21.42 -6.95
CA GLU A 97 -18.52 20.68 -7.43
C GLU A 97 -18.34 19.16 -7.32
N GLU A 98 -17.17 18.63 -7.65
CA GLU A 98 -16.88 17.20 -7.53
C GLU A 98 -16.79 16.76 -6.07
N SER A 99 -16.20 17.60 -5.22
CA SER A 99 -16.16 17.37 -3.77
C SER A 99 -17.57 17.30 -3.18
N MET A 100 -18.48 18.20 -3.58
CA MET A 100 -19.88 18.19 -3.14
C MET A 100 -20.62 16.91 -3.56
N LYS A 101 -20.42 16.44 -4.80
CA LYS A 101 -21.01 15.16 -5.25
C LYS A 101 -20.55 13.97 -4.42
N LEU A 102 -19.25 13.91 -4.08
CA LEU A 102 -18.73 12.86 -3.20
C LEU A 102 -19.32 12.95 -1.79
N MET A 103 -19.57 14.16 -1.28
CA MET A 103 -20.20 14.35 0.03
C MET A 103 -21.66 13.86 0.05
N GLU A 104 -22.43 14.07 -1.03
CA GLU A 104 -23.78 13.50 -1.15
C GLU A 104 -23.75 11.96 -1.11
N GLU A 105 -22.81 11.33 -1.83
CA GLU A 105 -22.64 9.88 -1.78
C GLU A 105 -22.23 9.38 -0.38
N VAL A 106 -21.41 10.15 0.34
CA VAL A 106 -21.05 9.84 1.74
C VAL A 106 -22.27 9.87 2.65
N GLU A 107 -23.19 10.83 2.49
CA GLU A 107 -24.42 10.88 3.27
C GLU A 107 -25.32 9.65 3.06
N ASP A 108 -25.42 9.16 1.82
CA ASP A 108 -26.18 7.93 1.56
C ASP A 108 -25.50 6.69 2.12
N LEU A 109 -24.16 6.64 2.09
CA LEU A 109 -23.40 5.58 2.78
C LEU A 109 -23.56 5.66 4.30
N ARG A 110 -23.63 6.85 4.89
CA ARG A 110 -23.89 7.05 6.33
C ARG A 110 -25.23 6.47 6.75
N LYS A 111 -26.30 6.72 5.97
CA LYS A 111 -27.63 6.14 6.22
C LYS A 111 -27.57 4.61 6.19
N ARG A 112 -26.91 4.03 5.17
CA ARG A 112 -26.72 2.58 5.04
C ARG A 112 -25.90 1.98 6.18
N LYS A 113 -24.82 2.68 6.60
CA LYS A 113 -23.98 2.30 7.75
C LYS A 113 -24.81 2.28 9.03
N ALA A 114 -25.63 3.31 9.27
CA ALA A 114 -26.48 3.38 10.45
C ALA A 114 -27.48 2.21 10.53
N SER A 115 -28.11 1.83 9.40
CA SER A 115 -28.99 0.65 9.35
C SER A 115 -28.22 -0.64 9.62
N ALA A 116 -27.05 -0.83 9.00
CA ALA A 116 -26.21 -2.01 9.22
C ALA A 116 -25.69 -2.11 10.67
N GLU A 117 -25.34 -0.98 11.29
CA GLU A 117 -24.93 -0.92 12.69
C GLU A 117 -26.07 -1.27 13.64
N GLN A 118 -27.31 -0.91 13.29
CA GLN A 118 -28.49 -1.28 14.07
C GLN A 118 -28.78 -2.78 13.95
N GLU A 119 -28.72 -3.34 12.74
CA GLU A 119 -28.82 -4.79 12.50
C GLU A 119 -27.75 -5.56 13.30
N TYR A 120 -26.50 -5.08 13.27
CA TYR A 120 -25.39 -5.66 14.02
C TYR A 120 -25.63 -5.57 15.54
N ARG A 121 -26.01 -4.40 16.05
CA ARG A 121 -26.32 -4.19 17.47
C ARG A 121 -27.45 -5.10 17.97
N ASN A 122 -28.50 -5.26 17.18
CA ASN A 122 -29.63 -6.11 17.54
C ASN A 122 -29.29 -7.61 17.51
N SER A 123 -28.21 -7.99 16.83
CA SER A 123 -27.77 -9.39 16.74
C SER A 123 -26.84 -9.83 17.88
N MET A 124 -26.48 -8.94 18.80
CA MET A 124 -25.56 -9.23 19.91
C MET A 124 -26.13 -8.83 21.28
N PRO A 125 -25.83 -9.59 22.34
CA PRO A 125 -26.13 -9.18 23.70
C PRO A 125 -25.39 -7.88 24.09
N ALA A 126 -25.99 -7.08 24.95
CA ALA A 126 -25.41 -5.82 25.42
C ALA A 126 -24.04 -6.00 26.13
N SER A 127 -23.80 -7.15 26.76
CA SER A 127 -22.53 -7.49 27.40
C SER A 127 -21.37 -7.64 26.41
N SER A 128 -21.62 -8.27 25.26
CA SER A 128 -20.61 -8.46 24.21
C SER A 128 -20.36 -7.19 23.38
N TYR A 129 -21.27 -6.20 23.46
CA TYR A 129 -21.12 -4.91 22.78
C TYR A 129 -20.03 -4.03 23.40
N GLN A 130 -19.66 -4.25 24.67
CA GLN A 130 -18.61 -3.48 25.33
C GLN A 130 -17.20 -3.78 24.80
N GLN A 131 -16.99 -4.92 24.14
CA GLN A 131 -15.72 -5.23 23.51
C GLN A 131 -15.60 -4.48 22.18
N GLN A 132 -14.54 -3.67 22.03
CA GLN A 132 -14.24 -3.05 20.73
C GLN A 132 -13.90 -4.14 19.71
N LYS A 133 -14.82 -4.38 18.77
CA LYS A 133 -14.54 -5.22 17.62
C LYS A 133 -13.70 -4.42 16.62
N LEU A 134 -12.51 -4.93 16.40
CA LEU A 134 -11.47 -4.37 15.53
C LEU A 134 -11.38 -5.19 14.24
N ARG A 135 -11.06 -4.53 13.14
CA ARG A 135 -10.63 -5.09 11.85
C ARG A 135 -9.22 -4.60 11.55
N VAL A 136 -8.41 -5.42 10.88
CA VAL A 136 -7.10 -4.96 10.37
C VAL A 136 -7.29 -4.36 8.98
N CYS A 137 -6.75 -3.16 8.76
CA CYS A 137 -6.64 -2.57 7.42
C CYS A 137 -5.63 -3.36 6.57
N GLU A 138 -6.05 -3.79 5.38
CA GLU A 138 -5.21 -4.61 4.50
C GLU A 138 -4.04 -3.83 3.90
N VAL A 139 -4.20 -2.50 3.81
CA VAL A 139 -3.19 -1.64 3.19
C VAL A 139 -2.03 -1.38 4.16
N CYS A 140 -2.32 -0.92 5.38
CA CYS A 140 -1.29 -0.43 6.31
C CYS A 140 -1.22 -1.18 7.65
N SER A 141 -1.91 -2.33 7.74
CA SER A 141 -1.92 -3.23 8.91
C SER A 141 -2.41 -2.60 10.22
N ALA A 142 -3.05 -1.43 10.18
CA ALA A 142 -3.55 -0.75 11.38
C ALA A 142 -4.91 -1.31 11.80
N TYR A 143 -5.18 -1.29 13.10
CA TYR A 143 -6.47 -1.69 13.66
C TYR A 143 -7.51 -0.58 13.50
N LEU A 144 -8.66 -0.92 12.94
CA LEU A 144 -9.82 -0.05 12.74
C LEU A 144 -11.00 -0.59 13.57
N GLY A 145 -11.61 0.27 14.36
CA GLY A 145 -12.79 -0.06 15.16
C GLY A 145 -14.08 0.08 14.36
N ILE A 146 -15.07 -0.75 14.67
CA ILE A 146 -16.40 -0.66 14.07
C ILE A 146 -17.11 0.66 14.42
N HIS A 147 -16.79 1.25 15.57
CA HIS A 147 -17.34 2.50 16.07
C HIS A 147 -16.42 3.71 15.85
N ASP A 148 -15.42 3.58 14.98
CA ASP A 148 -14.59 4.72 14.61
C ASP A 148 -15.46 5.77 13.90
N ASN A 149 -15.28 7.02 14.32
CA ASN A 149 -15.96 8.15 13.70
C ASN A 149 -15.35 8.47 12.34
N ASP A 150 -16.13 9.15 11.52
CA ASP A 150 -15.79 9.46 10.14
C ASP A 150 -14.51 10.30 10.00
N ARG A 151 -14.24 11.20 10.95
CA ARG A 151 -13.01 11.98 10.95
C ARG A 151 -11.78 11.08 11.13
N ARG A 152 -11.82 10.14 12.07
CA ARG A 152 -10.74 9.17 12.27
C ARG A 152 -10.55 8.27 11.05
N LEU A 153 -11.65 7.88 10.39
CA LEU A 153 -11.57 7.10 9.15
C LEU A 153 -10.93 7.93 8.03
N ALA A 154 -11.35 9.17 7.83
CA ALA A 154 -10.74 10.08 6.86
C ALA A 154 -9.24 10.27 7.13
N ASP A 155 -8.85 10.55 8.40
CA ASP A 155 -7.44 10.69 8.79
C ASP A 155 -6.62 9.40 8.55
N HIS A 156 -7.25 8.22 8.69
CA HIS A 156 -6.61 6.94 8.36
C HIS A 156 -6.37 6.80 6.85
N PHE A 157 -7.41 6.95 6.02
CA PHE A 157 -7.31 6.72 4.57
C PHE A 157 -6.57 7.85 3.83
N GLY A 158 -6.67 9.09 4.32
CA GLY A 158 -5.90 10.25 3.86
C GLY A 158 -4.53 10.38 4.53
N GLY A 159 -4.20 9.49 5.46
CA GLY A 159 -2.96 9.53 6.22
C GLY A 159 -1.73 9.15 5.40
N LYS A 160 -0.57 9.75 5.74
CA LYS A 160 0.72 9.50 5.06
C LYS A 160 1.10 8.02 5.02
N LEU A 161 0.81 7.27 6.08
CA LEU A 161 1.11 5.84 6.16
C LEU A 161 0.28 5.05 5.13
N HIS A 162 -1.04 5.24 5.12
CA HIS A 162 -1.95 4.52 4.24
C HIS A 162 -1.68 4.88 2.76
N LEU A 163 -1.60 6.18 2.46
CA LEU A 163 -1.29 6.66 1.11
C LEU A 163 0.12 6.23 0.65
N GLY A 164 1.10 6.18 1.56
CA GLY A 164 2.44 5.68 1.27
C GLY A 164 2.44 4.21 0.86
N PHE A 165 1.68 3.37 1.57
CA PHE A 165 1.53 1.96 1.22
C PHE A 165 0.83 1.74 -0.12
N ILE A 166 -0.18 2.55 -0.45
CA ILE A 166 -0.82 2.51 -1.78
C ILE A 166 0.22 2.82 -2.85
N LYS A 167 0.95 3.95 -2.72
CA LYS A 167 1.97 4.35 -3.68
C LYS A 167 3.08 3.31 -3.85
N ILE A 168 3.50 2.66 -2.77
CA ILE A 168 4.52 1.60 -2.84
C ILE A 168 4.00 0.39 -3.60
N ARG A 169 2.75 -0.05 -3.35
CA ARG A 169 2.14 -1.18 -4.06
C ARG A 169 1.96 -0.88 -5.54
N GLU A 170 1.43 0.30 -5.88
CA GLU A 170 1.31 0.77 -7.27
C GLU A 170 2.68 0.79 -7.95
N LYS A 171 3.71 1.33 -7.27
CA LYS A 171 5.05 1.39 -7.84
C LYS A 171 5.67 0.01 -8.05
N LEU A 172 5.42 -0.92 -7.14
CA LEU A 172 5.85 -2.30 -7.28
C LEU A 172 5.20 -2.97 -8.49
N ASP A 173 3.89 -2.76 -8.69
CA ASP A 173 3.15 -3.31 -9.83
C ASP A 173 3.62 -2.71 -11.17
N GLU A 174 3.98 -1.42 -11.20
CA GLU A 174 4.63 -0.82 -12.36
C GLU A 174 5.97 -1.49 -12.68
N LEU A 175 6.85 -1.60 -11.69
CA LEU A 175 8.20 -2.14 -11.87
C LEU A 175 8.18 -3.61 -12.27
N LYS A 176 7.26 -4.41 -11.73
CA LYS A 176 7.09 -5.82 -12.09
C LYS A 176 6.82 -6.05 -13.57
N LYS A 177 6.12 -5.13 -14.24
CA LYS A 177 5.81 -5.25 -15.67
C LYS A 177 7.06 -5.11 -16.54
N THR A 178 8.04 -4.33 -16.10
CA THR A 178 9.24 -4.02 -16.87
C THR A 178 10.45 -4.85 -16.44
N VAL A 179 10.43 -5.45 -15.25
CA VAL A 179 11.63 -6.04 -14.63
C VAL A 179 12.21 -7.21 -15.42
N GLU A 180 11.37 -8.07 -15.99
CA GLU A 180 11.84 -9.25 -16.73
C GLU A 180 12.60 -8.85 -18.00
N SER A 181 12.02 -7.95 -18.80
CA SER A 181 12.70 -7.39 -19.98
C SER A 181 14.00 -6.68 -19.60
N ARG A 182 14.04 -5.99 -18.45
CA ARG A 182 15.23 -5.27 -18.01
C ARG A 182 16.31 -6.20 -17.44
N ARG A 183 15.93 -7.30 -16.80
CA ARG A 183 16.85 -8.37 -16.37
C ARG A 183 17.52 -9.04 -17.56
N GLU A 184 16.77 -9.28 -18.63
CA GLU A 184 17.30 -9.84 -19.88
C GLU A 184 18.31 -8.88 -20.53
N LYS A 185 17.95 -7.61 -20.72
CA LYS A 185 18.88 -6.59 -21.26
C LYS A 185 20.17 -6.47 -20.45
N ARG A 186 20.06 -6.45 -19.11
CA ARG A 186 21.23 -6.43 -18.21
C ARG A 186 22.14 -7.66 -18.40
N ARG A 187 21.55 -8.82 -18.72
CA ARG A 187 22.30 -10.05 -18.97
C ARG A 187 23.02 -9.99 -20.32
N GLU A 188 22.31 -9.59 -21.38
CA GLU A 188 22.87 -9.42 -22.72
C GLU A 188 24.04 -8.43 -22.73
N GLU A 189 23.89 -7.25 -22.11
CA GLU A 189 24.97 -6.26 -22.01
C GLU A 189 26.20 -6.81 -21.28
N ARG A 190 26.00 -7.58 -20.21
CA ARG A 190 27.12 -8.23 -19.49
C ARG A 190 27.81 -9.31 -20.30
N GLU A 191 27.06 -10.03 -21.13
CA GLU A 191 27.63 -11.03 -22.04
C GLU A 191 28.42 -10.36 -23.17
N LEU A 192 27.92 -9.26 -23.72
CA LEU A 192 28.64 -8.45 -24.71
C LEU A 192 29.93 -7.85 -24.14
N GLU A 193 29.88 -7.24 -22.95
CA GLU A 193 31.07 -6.71 -22.26
C GLU A 193 32.10 -7.83 -21.98
N ARG A 194 31.64 -9.03 -21.60
CA ARG A 194 32.50 -10.19 -21.38
C ARG A 194 33.17 -10.65 -22.69
N ASN A 195 32.40 -10.79 -23.76
CA ASN A 195 32.91 -11.25 -25.05
C ASN A 195 33.89 -10.26 -25.67
N ALA A 196 33.64 -8.95 -25.53
CA ALA A 196 34.58 -7.90 -25.96
C ALA A 196 35.94 -8.03 -25.25
N ARG A 197 35.93 -8.25 -23.92
CA ARG A 197 37.17 -8.47 -23.16
C ARG A 197 37.93 -9.73 -23.59
N PHE A 198 37.24 -10.82 -23.92
CA PHE A 198 37.88 -12.03 -24.43
C PHE A 198 38.45 -11.85 -25.84
N GLY A 199 37.80 -11.06 -26.70
CA GLY A 199 38.31 -10.70 -28.02
C GLY A 199 39.60 -9.86 -27.96
N GLU A 200 39.65 -8.85 -27.08
CA GLU A 200 40.85 -8.02 -26.89
C GLU A 200 42.06 -8.82 -26.39
N ILE A 201 41.85 -9.83 -25.54
CA ILE A 201 42.92 -10.73 -25.06
C ILE A 201 43.42 -11.63 -26.19
N ALA A 202 42.55 -12.11 -27.07
CA ALA A 202 42.92 -12.94 -28.22
C ALA A 202 43.73 -12.17 -29.27
N ASP A 203 43.38 -10.90 -29.55
CA ASP A 203 44.13 -10.06 -30.50
C ASP A 203 45.53 -9.65 -29.99
N TYR A 204 45.69 -9.54 -28.66
CA TYR A 204 46.99 -9.26 -28.03
C TYR A 204 47.98 -10.44 -28.13
N ASP A 205 47.50 -11.68 -28.12
CA ASP A 205 48.35 -12.88 -28.22
C ASP A 205 48.76 -13.23 -29.66
N VAL A 206 48.06 -12.71 -30.67
CA VAL A 206 48.37 -12.93 -32.11
C VAL A 206 49.39 -11.93 -32.65
N THR A 207 49.63 -10.82 -31.95
CA THR A 207 50.52 -9.73 -32.40
C THR A 207 51.94 -9.78 -31.82
N ARG A 208 52.33 -10.90 -31.18
CA ARG A 208 53.65 -11.14 -30.61
C ARG A 208 54.35 -12.34 -31.24
#